data_AF-A0A7V7D1T9-F1
#
_entry.id   AF-A0A7V7D1T9-F1
#
_cell.length_a   1.000
_cell.length_b   1.000
_cell.length_c   1.000
_cell.angle_alpha   90.00
_cell.angle_beta   90.00
_cell.angle_gamma   90.00
#
_symmetry.space_group_name_H-M   'P 1'
#
loop_
_entity.id
_entity.type
_entity.pdbx_description
1 polymer ?
#
loop_
_entity_poly.entity_id
_entity_poly.type
_entity_poly.pdbx_seq_one_letter_code
_entity_poly.pdbx_strand_id
1 'polypeptide(L)'
;MQKKVDLNSDVGESFGIYKIGSDEEVIPLISSANIACGFHAGDPSVMKRTLDLAGKNGVGPGAHPGLPDLMGFGRRKMDVSLEEIRDYVIYQ
;
A
#
# COMPACT_ATOMS: atom_id res chain seq x y z
N MET A 1 2.02 31.70 10.31
CA MET A 1 1.91 30.52 9.40
C MET A 1 1.13 29.44 10.11
N GLN A 2 0.20 28.78 9.42
CA GLN A 2 -0.52 27.62 9.96
C GLN A 2 0.40 26.40 9.91
N LYS A 3 0.49 25.64 11.01
CA LYS A 3 1.28 24.39 11.04
C LYS A 3 0.59 23.36 10.14
N LYS A 4 1.37 22.64 9.35
CA LYS A 4 0.90 21.56 8.46
C LYS A 4 1.62 20.26 8.84
N VAL A 5 0.91 19.15 8.74
CA VAL A 5 1.43 17.79 8.96
C VAL A 5 0.83 16.87 7.89
N ASP A 6 1.58 15.87 7.46
CA ASP A 6 1.08 14.78 6.62
C ASP A 6 0.47 13.69 7.52
N LEU A 7 -0.71 13.21 7.17
CA LEU A 7 -1.30 12.00 7.70
C LEU A 7 -1.28 10.96 6.60
N ASN A 8 -0.70 9.80 6.88
CA ASN A 8 -0.69 8.67 5.97
C ASN A 8 -1.34 7.44 6.59
N SER A 9 -1.79 6.53 5.73
CA SER A 9 -2.27 5.20 6.10
C SER A 9 -1.87 4.21 5.02
N ASP A 10 -1.59 2.99 5.45
CA ASP A 10 -1.50 1.83 4.58
C ASP A 10 -2.92 1.46 4.13
N VAL A 11 -3.10 1.30 2.82
CA VAL A 11 -4.38 1.05 2.14
C VAL A 11 -4.15 0.14 0.93
N GLY A 12 -5.22 -0.35 0.31
CA GLY A 12 -5.11 -1.26 -0.83
C GLY A 12 -4.55 -2.63 -0.43
N GLU A 13 -4.68 -3.00 0.85
CA GLU A 13 -4.16 -4.26 1.37
C GLU A 13 -5.14 -5.44 1.25
N SER A 14 -6.30 -5.22 0.62
CA SER A 14 -7.19 -6.32 0.22
C SER A 14 -6.50 -7.24 -0.81
N PHE A 15 -6.92 -8.51 -0.91
CA PHE A 15 -6.35 -9.46 -1.87
C PHE A 15 -7.40 -10.46 -2.36
N GLY A 16 -7.65 -10.51 -3.66
CA GLY A 16 -8.65 -11.38 -4.27
C GLY A 16 -10.03 -11.13 -3.67
N ILE A 17 -10.59 -12.16 -3.01
CA ILE A 17 -11.91 -12.07 -2.36
C ILE A 17 -11.85 -11.48 -0.94
N TYR A 18 -10.65 -11.32 -0.37
CA TYR A 18 -10.48 -10.89 1.01
C TYR A 18 -10.44 -9.37 1.09
N LYS A 19 -11.46 -8.78 1.74
CA LYS A 19 -11.48 -7.36 2.08
C LYS A 19 -10.72 -7.13 3.39
N ILE A 20 -9.73 -6.25 3.36
CA ILE A 20 -8.95 -5.80 4.52
C ILE A 20 -9.06 -4.28 4.60
N GLY A 21 -9.28 -3.78 5.82
CA GLY A 21 -9.36 -2.34 6.09
C GLY A 21 -10.68 -1.68 5.66
N SER A 22 -10.70 -0.36 5.83
CA SER A 22 -11.81 0.54 5.47
C SER A 22 -11.32 1.67 4.57
N ASP A 23 -10.67 1.32 3.44
CA ASP A 23 -10.09 2.27 2.48
C ASP A 23 -11.05 3.42 2.12
N GLU A 24 -12.33 3.09 1.89
CA GLU A 24 -13.36 4.08 1.52
C GLU A 24 -13.64 5.11 2.63
N GLU A 25 -13.35 4.78 3.88
CA GLU A 25 -13.60 5.63 5.05
C GLU A 25 -12.34 6.41 5.45
N VAL A 26 -11.15 5.79 5.34
CA VAL A 26 -9.89 6.40 5.79
C VAL A 26 -9.27 7.32 4.74
N ILE A 27 -9.35 6.99 3.45
CA ILE A 27 -8.71 7.79 2.39
C ILE A 27 -9.20 9.24 2.38
N PRO A 28 -10.50 9.56 2.56
CA PRO A 28 -10.94 10.96 2.64
C PRO A 28 -10.37 11.77 3.81
N LEU A 29 -9.71 11.12 4.78
CA LEU A 29 -9.22 11.74 6.02
C LEU A 29 -7.69 11.91 6.07
N ILE A 30 -6.95 11.34 5.10
CA ILE A 30 -5.49 11.34 5.05
C ILE A 30 -4.98 12.25 3.92
N SER A 31 -3.69 12.59 3.94
CA SER A 31 -3.04 13.35 2.87
C SER A 31 -2.21 12.48 1.94
N SER A 32 -1.69 11.35 2.42
CA SER A 32 -0.92 10.39 1.63
C SER A 32 -1.42 8.95 1.84
N ALA A 33 -1.47 8.15 0.77
CA ALA A 33 -1.92 6.76 0.79
C ALA A 33 -0.77 5.82 0.43
N ASN A 34 -0.38 4.92 1.33
CA ASN A 34 0.63 3.90 1.06
C ASN A 34 -0.09 2.66 0.50
N ILE A 35 -0.01 2.45 -0.81
CA ILE A 35 -0.80 1.42 -1.53
C ILE A 35 0.04 0.16 -1.69
N ALA A 36 -0.45 -0.99 -1.22
CA ALA A 36 0.26 -2.27 -1.34
C ALA A 36 0.52 -2.69 -2.80
N CYS A 37 1.66 -3.34 -3.05
CA CYS A 37 2.19 -3.59 -4.39
C CYS A 37 2.15 -5.07 -4.85
N GLY A 38 1.34 -5.92 -4.22
CA GLY A 38 1.10 -7.29 -4.68
C GLY A 38 1.91 -8.39 -4.02
N PHE A 39 2.91 -8.05 -3.20
CA PHE A 39 3.74 -9.05 -2.51
C PHE A 39 3.20 -9.42 -1.14
N HIS A 40 3.07 -8.45 -0.23
CA HIS A 40 2.52 -8.70 1.10
C HIS A 40 1.00 -8.64 1.14
N ALA A 41 0.42 -7.82 0.24
CA ALA A 41 -0.99 -7.55 0.09
C ALA A 41 -1.24 -6.84 -1.25
N GLY A 42 -2.51 -6.59 -1.59
CA GLY A 42 -2.88 -5.96 -2.85
C GLY A 42 -2.87 -6.93 -4.03
N ASP A 43 -3.71 -6.69 -5.00
CA ASP A 43 -3.67 -7.32 -6.32
C ASP A 43 -3.91 -6.25 -7.39
N PRO A 44 -3.71 -6.52 -8.69
CA PRO A 44 -3.83 -5.48 -9.71
C PRO A 44 -5.17 -4.76 -9.72
N SER A 45 -6.27 -5.44 -9.35
CA SER A 45 -7.61 -4.85 -9.30
C SER A 45 -7.78 -3.99 -8.05
N VAL A 46 -7.28 -4.45 -6.90
CA VAL A 46 -7.28 -3.68 -5.65
C VAL A 46 -6.42 -2.42 -5.80
N MET A 47 -5.18 -2.55 -6.30
CA MET A 47 -4.27 -1.42 -6.54
C MET A 47 -4.92 -0.35 -7.42
N LYS A 48 -5.51 -0.75 -8.55
CA LYS A 48 -6.22 0.18 -9.44
C LYS A 48 -7.36 0.88 -8.72
N ARG A 49 -8.20 0.14 -7.99
CA ARG A 49 -9.33 0.70 -7.26
C ARG A 49 -8.88 1.70 -6.19
N THR A 50 -7.83 1.39 -5.44
CA THR A 50 -7.29 2.24 -4.39
C THR A 50 -6.66 3.50 -4.97
N LEU A 51 -5.94 3.40 -6.10
CA LEU A 51 -5.45 4.56 -6.86
C LEU A 51 -6.59 5.47 -7.33
N ASP A 52 -7.64 4.90 -7.91
CA ASP A 52 -8.82 5.66 -8.35
C ASP A 52 -9.49 6.38 -7.17
N LEU A 53 -9.55 5.74 -6.00
CA LEU A 53 -10.13 6.30 -4.77
C LEU A 53 -9.27 7.42 -4.18
N ALA A 54 -7.94 7.25 -4.13
CA ALA A 54 -7.00 8.29 -3.71
C ALA A 54 -7.09 9.52 -4.64
N GLY A 55 -7.09 9.30 -5.95
CA GLY A 55 -7.23 10.38 -6.95
C GLY A 55 -8.54 11.16 -6.81
N LYS A 56 -9.67 10.48 -6.55
CA LYS A 56 -10.97 11.14 -6.30
C LYS A 56 -10.98 12.03 -5.06
N ASN A 57 -10.16 11.72 -4.05
CA ASN A 57 -10.09 12.48 -2.80
C ASN A 57 -8.90 13.46 -2.75
N GLY A 58 -8.12 13.57 -3.83
CA GLY A 58 -6.93 14.44 -3.86
C GLY A 58 -5.81 13.99 -2.92
N VAL A 59 -5.76 12.71 -2.59
CA VAL A 59 -4.74 12.10 -1.72
C VAL A 59 -3.54 11.68 -2.54
N GLY A 60 -2.32 11.97 -2.07
CA GLY A 60 -1.09 11.60 -2.75
C GLY A 60 -0.83 10.09 -2.68
N PRO A 61 -0.72 9.36 -3.81
CA PRO A 61 -0.40 7.94 -3.79
C PRO A 61 1.11 7.72 -3.54
N GLY A 62 1.43 6.70 -2.76
CA GLY A 62 2.79 6.19 -2.53
C GLY A 62 2.80 4.66 -2.62
N ALA A 63 3.91 4.09 -3.08
CA ALA A 63 4.10 2.64 -3.08
C ALA A 63 4.34 2.12 -1.65
N HIS A 64 3.70 1.01 -1.30
CA HIS A 64 3.95 0.28 -0.07
C HIS A 64 4.51 -1.12 -0.41
N PRO A 65 5.79 -1.19 -0.83
CA PRO A 65 6.41 -2.45 -1.20
C PRO A 65 6.63 -3.31 0.04
N GLY A 66 6.38 -4.61 -0.12
CA GLY A 66 6.55 -5.61 0.93
C GLY A 66 7.53 -6.71 0.52
N LEU A 67 7.91 -7.55 1.49
CA LEU A 67 8.56 -8.82 1.19
C LEU A 67 7.56 -9.74 0.46
N PRO A 68 8.02 -10.66 -0.42
CA PRO A 68 7.18 -11.64 -1.12
C PRO A 68 6.64 -12.72 -0.18
N ASP A 69 5.82 -12.28 0.78
CA ASP A 69 5.24 -13.09 1.84
C ASP A 69 3.76 -12.74 2.02
N LEU A 70 2.94 -13.16 1.07
CA LEU A 70 1.50 -12.94 1.11
C LEU A 70 0.86 -13.64 2.33
N MET A 71 1.25 -14.89 2.61
CA MET A 71 0.69 -15.67 3.73
C MET A 71 0.98 -15.05 5.10
N GLY A 72 2.15 -14.45 5.28
CA GLY A 72 2.54 -13.74 6.49
C GLY A 72 2.27 -12.24 6.45
N PHE A 73 1.59 -11.75 5.41
CA PHE A 73 1.28 -10.34 5.20
C PHE A 73 2.53 -9.43 5.25
N GLY A 74 3.67 -9.95 4.79
CA GLY A 74 4.96 -9.23 4.81
C GLY A 74 5.51 -8.97 6.23
N ARG A 75 4.92 -9.58 7.27
CA ARG A 75 5.30 -9.34 8.68
C ARG A 75 6.31 -10.35 9.22
N ARG A 76 6.76 -11.30 8.40
CA ARG A 76 7.80 -12.26 8.79
C ARG A 76 9.15 -11.82 8.25
N LYS A 77 10.19 -12.00 9.06
CA LYS A 77 11.56 -11.79 8.61
C LYS A 77 11.88 -12.83 7.52
N MET A 78 12.43 -12.36 6.41
CA MET A 78 13.03 -13.19 5.36
C MET A 78 14.51 -12.84 5.27
N ASP A 79 15.35 -13.84 5.04
CA ASP A 79 16.75 -13.61 4.73
C ASP A 79 16.85 -13.27 3.24
N VAL A 80 17.05 -12.00 2.94
CA VAL A 80 17.09 -11.44 1.58
C VAL A 80 18.33 -10.58 1.42
N SER A 81 19.00 -10.74 0.28
CA SER A 81 20.16 -9.94 -0.08
C SER A 81 19.77 -8.50 -0.45
N LEU A 82 20.75 -7.58 -0.42
CA LEU A 82 20.51 -6.20 -0.85
C LEU A 82 20.13 -6.09 -2.34
N GLU A 83 20.62 -7.01 -3.17
CA GLU A 83 20.27 -7.08 -4.59
C GLU A 83 18.81 -7.50 -4.77
N GLU A 84 18.35 -8.54 -4.06
CA GLU A 84 16.94 -8.94 -4.05
C GLU A 84 16.03 -7.84 -3.52
N ILE A 85 16.39 -7.16 -2.42
CA ILE A 85 15.61 -6.04 -1.89
C ILE A 85 15.47 -4.95 -2.95
N ARG A 86 16.56 -4.60 -3.65
CA ARG A 86 16.53 -3.57 -4.70
C ARG A 86 15.59 -3.99 -5.83
N ASP A 87 15.69 -5.23 -6.31
CA ASP A 87 14.88 -5.72 -7.40
C ASP A 87 13.40 -5.83 -7.01
N TYR A 88 13.11 -6.28 -5.79
CA TYR A 88 11.74 -6.35 -5.26
C TYR A 88 11.11 -4.96 -5.12
N VAL A 89 11.88 -3.96 -4.70
CA VAL A 89 11.39 -2.57 -4.60
C VAL A 89 11.22 -1.93 -5.98
N ILE A 90 12.04 -2.28 -6.97
CA ILE A 90 11.89 -1.76 -8.35
C ILE A 90 10.69 -2.39 -9.06
N TYR A 91 10.44 -3.67 -8.82
CA TYR A 91 9.31 -4.39 -9.42
C TYR A 91 7.95 -3.85 -8.91
N GLN A 92 7.90 -3.51 -7.62
CA GLN A 92 6.72 -3.04 -6.89
C GLN A 92 6.46 -1.55 -7.06
#